data_AF-A0A430Q4V9-F1
#
_entry.id   AF-A0A430Q4V9-F1
#
_cell.length_a   1.000
_cell.length_b   1.000
_cell.length_c   1.000
_cell.angle_alpha   90.00
_cell.angle_beta   90.00
_cell.angle_gamma   90.00
#
_symmetry.space_group_name_H-M   'P 1'
#
loop_
_entity.id
_entity.type
_entity.pdbx_description
1 polymer ?
#
loop_
_entity_poly.entity_id
_entity_poly.type
_entity_poly.pdbx_seq_one_letter_code
_entity_poly.pdbx_strand_id
1 'polypeptide(L)'
;MDVSVQNKVIKHLEEIEEAGEMVLAKQQECIVYDRNRQKSREAVRKLMQLDSENKQWACLSDQFFLFPSVGLRKAIEEDIKVYDYEIQKLNHQLKEDINWLHELEASVNLLFTHFQMTNLLTSGHRRYNPLLDEWIIVSPHRIQRPWGGQMESDNPKPTEVTDVSVKCAKNPLLPGSVRASGLITPNYQSVYTFHNDFPALVDVNCECESVSLTSFRSVEENPLFACAPAQGDCLVTCFHPDSNKTLALMEQREILSVITEWCRITEKYFKMKKFQWLQIFENRGAAVGSSNTHPHCQ
;
A
#
# COMPACT_ATOMS: atom_id res chain seq x y z
N MET A 1 -19.72 30.82 -11.24
CA MET A 1 -18.81 31.28 -10.17
C MET A 1 -17.83 32.27 -10.79
N ASP A 2 -17.49 33.34 -10.09
CA ASP A 2 -16.40 34.21 -10.52
C ASP A 2 -15.08 33.42 -10.44
N VAL A 3 -14.36 33.33 -11.56
CA VAL A 3 -13.11 32.57 -11.71
C VAL A 3 -12.08 33.01 -10.66
N SER A 4 -12.13 34.28 -10.26
CA SER A 4 -11.30 34.85 -9.18
C SER A 4 -11.51 34.16 -7.83
N VAL A 5 -12.74 33.77 -7.50
CA VAL A 5 -13.07 33.11 -6.22
C VAL A 5 -12.63 31.65 -6.25
N GLN A 6 -12.83 30.94 -7.37
CA GLN A 6 -12.36 29.56 -7.52
C GLN A 6 -10.84 29.45 -7.37
N ASN A 7 -10.07 30.34 -8.01
CA ASN A 7 -8.61 30.34 -7.90
C ASN A 7 -8.13 30.58 -6.46
N LYS A 8 -8.83 31.42 -5.69
CA LYS A 8 -8.52 31.64 -4.27
C LYS A 8 -8.79 30.41 -3.42
N VAL A 9 -9.88 29.69 -3.69
CA VAL A 9 -10.21 28.45 -2.98
C VAL A 9 -9.20 27.36 -3.29
N ILE A 10 -8.84 27.17 -4.57
CA ILE A 10 -7.84 26.17 -4.98
C ILE A 10 -6.51 26.43 -4.30
N LYS A 11 -5.98 27.66 -4.41
CA LYS A 11 -4.72 28.03 -3.78
C LYS A 11 -4.71 27.78 -2.26
N HIS A 12 -5.83 28.06 -1.60
CA HIS A 12 -5.94 27.82 -0.18
C HIS A 12 -5.99 26.32 0.18
N LEU A 13 -6.63 25.49 -0.65
CA LEU A 13 -6.60 24.03 -0.48
C LEU A 13 -5.19 23.47 -0.71
N GLU A 14 -4.45 23.99 -1.67
CA GLU A 14 -3.03 23.64 -1.90
C GLU A 14 -2.18 23.95 -0.65
N GLU A 15 -2.36 25.12 -0.03
CA GLU A 15 -1.65 25.51 1.20
C GLU A 15 -1.94 24.55 2.38
N ILE A 16 -3.18 24.05 2.48
CA ILE A 16 -3.57 23.06 3.51
C ILE A 16 -2.96 21.70 3.22
N GLU A 17 -3.00 21.28 1.95
CA GLU A 17 -2.42 20.01 1.52
C GLU A 17 -0.91 20.00 1.80
N GLU A 18 -0.19 21.05 1.44
CA GLU A 18 1.25 21.20 1.73
C GLU A 18 1.55 21.16 3.24
N ALA A 19 0.75 21.86 4.05
CA ALA A 19 0.88 21.81 5.51
C ALA A 19 0.59 20.41 6.08
N GLY A 20 -0.43 19.72 5.54
CA GLY A 20 -0.78 18.35 5.90
C GLY A 20 0.32 17.35 5.56
N GLU A 21 0.89 17.45 4.35
CA GLU A 21 2.04 16.63 3.93
C GLU A 21 3.25 16.82 4.84
N MET A 22 3.56 18.07 5.21
CA MET A 22 4.65 18.38 6.14
C MET A 22 4.46 17.72 7.51
N VAL A 23 3.24 17.79 8.07
CA VAL A 23 2.88 17.14 9.34
C VAL A 23 3.06 15.63 9.25
N LEU A 24 2.54 15.01 8.18
CA LEU A 24 2.64 13.56 7.97
C LEU A 24 4.10 13.11 7.80
N ALA A 25 4.91 13.86 7.06
CA ALA A 25 6.32 13.56 6.86
C ALA A 25 7.10 13.58 8.19
N LYS A 26 6.94 14.63 9.00
CA LYS A 26 7.59 14.75 10.32
C LYS A 26 7.09 13.68 11.31
N GLN A 27 5.81 13.33 11.26
CA GLN A 27 5.27 12.22 12.06
C GLN A 27 5.94 10.90 11.69
N GLN A 28 6.09 10.63 10.39
CA GLN A 28 6.75 9.43 9.90
C GLN A 28 8.24 9.40 10.31
N GLU A 29 8.94 10.53 10.23
CA GLU A 29 10.33 10.66 10.68
C GLU A 29 10.47 10.36 12.18
N CYS A 30 9.56 10.88 13.02
CA CYS A 30 9.53 10.59 14.46
C CYS A 30 9.35 9.09 14.74
N ILE A 31 8.48 8.41 13.98
CA ILE A 31 8.29 6.94 14.08
C ILE A 31 9.58 6.20 13.72
N VAL A 32 10.29 6.63 12.67
CA VAL A 32 11.55 6.01 12.24
C VAL A 32 12.62 6.18 13.31
N TYR A 33 12.78 7.38 13.88
CA TYR A 33 13.74 7.61 14.95
C TYR A 33 13.40 6.82 16.22
N ASP A 34 12.12 6.73 16.60
CA ASP A 34 11.74 5.90 17.76
C ASP A 34 12.05 4.43 17.51
N ARG A 35 11.73 3.90 16.32
CA ARG A 35 12.05 2.52 15.95
C ARG A 35 13.55 2.25 16.04
N ASN A 36 14.38 3.14 15.51
CA ASN A 36 15.84 3.00 15.57
C ASN A 36 16.36 3.10 17.00
N ARG A 37 15.82 4.02 17.80
CA ARG A 37 16.12 4.13 19.24
C ARG A 37 15.81 2.85 19.99
N GLN A 38 14.65 2.22 19.75
CA GLN A 38 14.30 0.96 20.41
C GLN A 38 15.25 -0.17 20.00
N LYS A 39 15.61 -0.28 18.72
CA LYS A 39 16.63 -1.23 18.25
C LYS A 39 17.98 -1.01 18.94
N SER A 40 18.42 0.24 19.07
CA SER A 40 19.65 0.58 19.79
C SER A 40 19.57 0.18 21.27
N ARG A 41 18.44 0.41 21.94
CA ARG A 41 18.20 -0.03 23.33
C ARG A 41 18.25 -1.55 23.47
N GLU A 42 17.65 -2.28 22.54
CA GLU A 42 17.72 -3.74 22.50
C GLU A 42 19.16 -4.24 22.28
N ALA A 43 19.90 -3.60 21.38
CA ALA A 43 21.31 -3.91 21.12
C ALA A 43 22.17 -3.72 22.38
N VAL A 44 22.00 -2.60 23.10
CA VAL A 44 22.69 -2.35 24.38
C VAL A 44 22.35 -3.42 25.41
N ARG A 45 21.06 -3.79 25.56
CA ARG A 45 20.63 -4.84 26.51
C ARG A 45 21.27 -6.20 26.17
N LYS A 46 21.31 -6.58 24.89
CA LYS A 46 21.99 -7.82 24.46
C LYS A 46 23.48 -7.76 24.71
N LEU A 47 24.13 -6.64 24.42
CA LEU A 47 25.56 -6.43 24.72
C LEU A 47 25.88 -6.44 26.23
N MET A 48 24.89 -6.24 27.11
CA MET A 48 25.06 -6.41 28.56
C MET A 48 25.01 -7.86 29.03
N GLN A 49 24.41 -8.75 28.23
CA GLN A 49 24.30 -10.18 28.54
C GLN A 49 25.49 -11.00 28.01
N LEU A 50 26.33 -10.40 27.16
CA LEU A 50 27.50 -11.03 26.56
C LEU A 50 28.76 -10.71 27.39
N ASP A 51 29.67 -11.69 27.51
CA ASP A 51 30.90 -11.56 28.31
C ASP A 51 31.74 -10.34 27.91
N SER A 52 32.17 -9.58 28.92
CA SER A 52 32.82 -8.27 28.80
C SER A 52 34.26 -8.27 28.28
N GLU A 53 34.89 -9.43 28.10
CA GLU A 53 36.32 -9.53 27.74
C GLU A 53 36.60 -9.71 26.23
N ASN A 54 35.57 -9.85 25.39
CA ASN A 54 35.77 -10.13 23.95
C ASN A 54 35.23 -9.04 23.00
N LYS A 55 35.73 -9.08 21.76
CA LYS A 55 35.17 -8.31 20.63
C LYS A 55 33.81 -8.91 20.22
N GLN A 56 32.91 -8.07 19.71
CA GLN A 56 31.56 -8.46 19.28
C GLN A 56 31.36 -8.16 17.80
N TRP A 57 30.68 -9.06 17.12
CA TRP A 57 30.23 -8.84 15.75
C TRP A 57 28.98 -7.94 15.75
N ALA A 58 29.04 -6.86 14.99
CA ALA A 58 27.91 -5.97 14.73
C ALA A 58 27.63 -5.91 13.23
N CYS A 59 26.36 -5.94 12.85
CA CYS A 59 25.92 -5.73 11.47
C CYS A 59 25.60 -4.25 11.27
N LEU A 60 26.27 -3.61 10.32
CA LEU A 60 26.03 -2.23 9.90
C LEU A 60 25.63 -2.29 8.43
N SER A 61 24.39 -1.88 8.11
CA SER A 61 23.79 -2.07 6.78
C SER A 61 23.78 -3.55 6.40
N ASP A 62 24.64 -3.95 5.48
CA ASP A 62 24.76 -5.26 4.84
C ASP A 62 26.11 -5.92 5.17
N GLN A 63 26.90 -5.35 6.09
CA GLN A 63 28.25 -5.80 6.41
C GLN A 63 28.44 -6.07 7.90
N PHE A 64 29.25 -7.08 8.22
CA PHE A 64 29.61 -7.45 9.58
C PHE A 64 30.99 -6.93 9.96
N PHE A 65 31.07 -6.27 11.11
CA PHE A 65 32.29 -5.71 11.65
C PHE A 65 32.53 -6.24 13.07
N LEU A 66 33.80 -6.48 13.39
CA LEU A 66 34.20 -6.95 14.71
C LEU A 66 34.73 -5.78 15.54
N PHE A 67 33.98 -5.38 16.58
CA PHE A 67 34.32 -4.22 17.42
C PHE A 67 34.65 -4.61 18.87
N PRO A 68 35.47 -3.84 19.59
CA PRO A 68 35.59 -3.97 21.04
C PRO A 68 34.23 -3.72 21.73
N SER A 69 33.81 -4.62 22.63
CA SER A 69 32.51 -4.55 23.33
C SER A 69 32.23 -3.19 23.96
N VAL A 70 33.21 -2.62 24.67
CA VAL A 70 33.07 -1.35 25.39
C VAL A 70 32.89 -0.17 24.43
N GLY A 71 33.68 -0.13 23.36
CA GLY A 71 33.60 0.92 22.35
C GLY A 71 32.29 0.87 21.58
N LEU A 72 31.85 -0.33 21.19
CA LEU A 72 30.57 -0.55 20.52
C LEU A 72 29.38 -0.13 21.40
N ARG A 73 29.40 -0.50 22.69
CA ARG A 73 28.35 -0.08 23.63
C ARG A 73 28.26 1.44 23.72
N LYS A 74 29.41 2.11 23.93
CA LYS A 74 29.45 3.57 24.05
C LYS A 74 28.91 4.27 22.80
N ALA A 75 29.26 3.78 21.61
CA ALA A 75 28.75 4.32 20.36
C ALA A 75 27.22 4.19 20.24
N ILE A 76 26.66 3.02 20.56
CA ILE A 76 25.20 2.81 20.51
C ILE A 76 24.48 3.66 21.58
N GLU A 77 25.08 3.85 22.76
CA GLU A 77 24.55 4.75 23.79
C GLU A 77 24.57 6.22 23.37
N GLU A 78 25.57 6.65 22.59
CA GLU A 78 25.62 7.98 21.97
C GLU A 78 24.52 8.13 20.91
N ASP A 79 24.32 7.12 20.06
CA ASP A 79 23.22 7.12 19.07
C ASP A 79 21.85 7.25 19.75
N ILE A 80 21.62 6.56 20.87
CA ILE A 80 20.36 6.68 21.64
C ILE A 80 20.13 8.14 22.07
N LYS A 81 21.17 8.85 22.51
CA LYS A 81 21.06 10.26 22.90
C LYS A 81 20.73 11.15 21.70
N VAL A 82 21.33 10.88 20.54
CA VAL A 82 21.03 11.59 19.29
C VAL A 82 19.56 11.38 18.92
N TYR A 83 19.06 10.14 18.93
CA TYR A 83 17.65 9.86 18.66
C TYR A 83 16.71 10.53 19.66
N ASP A 84 17.04 10.52 20.96
CA ASP A 84 16.22 11.21 21.98
C ASP A 84 16.15 12.72 21.71
N TYR A 85 17.25 13.34 21.30
CA TYR A 85 17.28 14.75 20.92
C TYR A 85 16.45 15.04 19.65
N GLU A 86 16.64 14.28 18.57
CA GLU A 86 15.91 14.51 17.32
C GLU A 86 14.41 14.25 17.47
N ILE A 87 14.00 13.24 18.25
CA ILE A 87 12.58 13.00 18.56
C ILE A 87 11.98 14.19 19.32
N GLN A 88 12.69 14.74 20.32
CA GLN A 88 12.19 15.90 21.07
C GLN A 88 12.05 17.14 20.17
N LYS A 89 13.05 17.39 19.33
CA LYS A 89 13.05 18.48 18.36
C LYS A 89 11.91 18.34 17.35
N LEU A 90 11.73 17.15 16.76
CA LEU A 90 10.63 16.89 15.84
C LEU A 90 9.27 17.02 16.51
N ASN A 91 9.09 16.53 17.74
CA ASN A 91 7.82 16.69 18.44
C ASN A 91 7.47 18.16 18.72
N HIS A 92 8.49 19.00 18.96
CA HIS A 92 8.29 20.44 19.09
C HIS A 92 7.83 21.06 17.77
N GLN A 93 8.54 20.76 16.68
CA GLN A 93 8.20 21.25 15.34
C GLN A 93 6.81 20.76 14.90
N LEU A 94 6.52 19.47 15.08
CA LEU A 94 5.23 18.86 14.73
C LEU A 94 4.07 19.56 15.45
N LYS A 95 4.28 20.00 16.70
CA LYS A 95 3.26 20.76 17.43
C LYS A 95 3.00 22.13 16.80
N GLU A 96 4.06 22.82 16.37
CA GLU A 96 3.93 24.09 15.65
C GLU A 96 3.24 23.90 14.30
N ASP A 97 3.62 22.87 13.55
CA ASP A 97 3.04 22.56 12.24
C ASP A 97 1.56 22.15 12.34
N ILE A 98 1.18 21.36 13.36
CA ILE A 98 -0.22 20.99 13.61
C ILE A 98 -1.05 22.23 13.98
N ASN A 99 -0.50 23.12 14.80
CA ASN A 99 -1.19 24.37 15.11
C ASN A 99 -1.38 25.23 13.85
N TRP A 100 -0.35 25.32 13.01
CA TRP A 100 -0.43 26.03 11.74
C TRP A 100 -1.46 25.41 10.78
N LEU A 101 -1.48 24.08 10.66
CA LEU A 101 -2.49 23.36 9.90
C LEU A 101 -3.90 23.67 10.42
N HIS A 102 -4.10 23.66 11.74
CA HIS A 102 -5.38 24.03 12.34
C HIS A 102 -5.76 25.49 12.09
N GLU A 103 -4.81 26.42 12.08
CA GLU A 103 -5.06 27.83 11.72
C GLU A 103 -5.50 27.96 10.25
N LEU A 104 -4.82 27.25 9.34
CA LEU A 104 -5.21 27.19 7.93
C LEU A 104 -6.61 26.59 7.77
N GLU A 105 -6.89 25.43 8.38
CA GLU A 105 -8.22 24.79 8.40
C GLU A 105 -9.30 25.67 9.05
N ALA A 106 -8.94 26.50 10.05
CA ALA A 106 -9.87 27.46 10.63
C ALA A 106 -10.13 28.65 9.67
N SER A 107 -9.14 29.06 8.89
CA SER A 107 -9.31 30.10 7.87
C SER A 107 -10.13 29.63 6.66
N VAL A 108 -10.14 28.32 6.37
CA VAL A 108 -11.14 27.69 5.48
C VAL A 108 -12.54 28.04 5.98
N ASN A 109 -12.82 27.89 7.28
CA ASN A 109 -14.15 28.21 7.80
C ASN A 109 -14.55 29.66 7.50
N LEU A 110 -13.61 30.61 7.47
CA LEU A 110 -13.87 32.00 7.07
C LEU A 110 -14.07 32.17 5.55
N LEU A 111 -13.28 31.53 4.68
CA LEU A 111 -13.52 31.51 3.23
C LEU A 111 -14.85 30.83 2.86
N PHE A 112 -15.23 29.81 3.63
CA PHE A 112 -16.45 29.05 3.51
C PHE A 112 -17.63 29.62 4.32
N THR A 113 -17.46 30.66 5.14
CA THR A 113 -18.60 31.38 5.74
C THR A 113 -19.44 32.09 4.67
N HIS A 114 -18.84 32.47 3.53
CA HIS A 114 -19.60 32.92 2.36
C HIS A 114 -20.41 31.81 1.67
N PHE A 115 -20.12 30.54 2.02
CA PHE A 115 -20.75 29.33 1.49
C PHE A 115 -21.61 28.56 2.52
N GLN A 116 -21.87 29.10 3.72
CA GLN A 116 -22.65 28.42 4.77
C GLN A 116 -22.16 26.99 5.13
N MET A 117 -20.86 26.70 4.98
CA MET A 117 -20.32 25.33 5.17
C MET A 117 -19.68 25.06 6.55
N THR A 118 -19.64 26.04 7.47
CA THR A 118 -18.99 25.91 8.80
C THR A 118 -19.59 24.83 9.69
N ASN A 119 -20.83 24.42 9.46
CA ASN A 119 -21.47 23.35 10.22
C ASN A 119 -21.06 21.94 9.77
N LEU A 120 -20.39 21.76 8.63
CA LEU A 120 -20.16 20.44 8.04
C LEU A 120 -19.01 19.65 8.68
N LEU A 121 -18.06 20.31 9.34
CA LEU A 121 -16.95 19.61 10.03
C LEU A 121 -17.43 18.85 11.27
N THR A 122 -18.51 19.33 11.91
CA THR A 122 -19.05 18.77 13.14
C THR A 122 -20.40 18.07 12.93
N SER A 123 -21.17 18.43 11.91
CA SER A 123 -22.46 17.80 11.62
C SER A 123 -22.41 16.77 10.50
N GLY A 124 -23.31 15.79 10.58
CA GLY A 124 -23.50 14.81 9.51
C GLY A 124 -23.97 15.48 8.22
N HIS A 125 -23.36 15.13 7.09
CA HIS A 125 -23.65 15.75 5.80
C HIS A 125 -23.42 14.79 4.63
N ARG A 126 -23.69 15.24 3.39
CA ARG A 126 -23.40 14.48 2.18
C ARG A 126 -22.42 15.22 1.29
N ARG A 127 -21.51 14.49 0.65
CA ARG A 127 -20.58 14.97 -0.38
C ARG A 127 -20.85 14.21 -1.67
N TYR A 128 -20.95 14.91 -2.79
CA TYR A 128 -21.19 14.30 -4.09
C TYR A 128 -19.85 13.93 -4.75
N ASN A 129 -19.74 12.70 -5.27
CA ASN A 129 -18.63 12.21 -6.06
C ASN A 129 -19.01 12.26 -7.56
N PRO A 130 -18.51 13.24 -8.34
CA PRO A 130 -18.86 13.38 -9.75
C PRO A 130 -18.27 12.30 -10.66
N LEU A 131 -17.24 11.56 -10.20
CA LEU A 131 -16.65 10.46 -10.99
C LEU A 131 -17.56 9.23 -11.03
N LEU A 132 -18.33 9.01 -9.95
CA LEU A 132 -19.26 7.88 -9.82
C LEU A 132 -20.73 8.29 -9.94
N ASP A 133 -21.03 9.60 -9.97
CA ASP A 133 -22.38 10.16 -9.89
C ASP A 133 -23.14 9.72 -8.63
N GLU A 134 -22.46 9.72 -7.48
CA GLU A 134 -22.99 9.21 -6.22
C GLU A 134 -22.83 10.20 -5.06
N TRP A 135 -23.71 10.09 -4.05
CA TRP A 135 -23.60 10.86 -2.80
C TRP A 135 -23.04 10.00 -1.67
N ILE A 136 -22.03 10.50 -0.97
CA ILE A 136 -21.39 9.88 0.19
C ILE A 136 -21.89 10.56 1.45
N ILE A 137 -22.40 9.80 2.42
CA ILE A 137 -22.77 10.31 3.75
C ILE A 137 -21.52 10.37 4.64
N VAL A 138 -21.22 11.55 5.17
CA VAL A 138 -20.13 11.82 6.11
C VAL A 138 -20.71 12.01 7.51
N SER A 139 -20.23 11.23 8.47
CA SER A 139 -20.67 11.29 9.88
C SER A 139 -19.46 11.38 10.81
N PRO A 140 -18.94 12.60 11.10
CA PRO A 140 -17.66 12.80 11.80
C PRO A 140 -17.57 12.10 13.16
N HIS A 141 -18.67 12.04 13.91
CA HIS A 141 -18.70 11.46 15.26
C HIS A 141 -18.84 9.93 15.30
N ARG A 142 -18.90 9.24 14.15
CA ARG A 142 -19.22 7.79 14.10
C ARG A 142 -18.22 6.93 14.87
N ILE A 143 -16.93 7.30 14.88
CA ILE A 143 -15.86 6.55 15.57
C ILE A 143 -16.04 6.57 17.11
N GLN A 144 -16.79 7.53 17.66
CA GLN A 144 -17.04 7.62 19.10
C GLN A 144 -18.00 6.55 19.63
N ARG A 145 -18.63 5.77 18.74
CA ARG A 145 -19.50 4.68 19.13
C ARG A 145 -18.67 3.57 19.80
N PRO A 146 -19.08 3.06 20.97
CA PRO A 146 -18.39 1.94 21.60
C PRO A 146 -18.35 0.74 20.64
N TRP A 147 -17.14 0.22 20.40
CA TRP A 147 -16.91 -0.98 19.60
C TRP A 147 -16.80 -2.20 20.52
N GLY A 148 -17.73 -3.15 20.37
CA GLY A 148 -17.69 -4.46 21.01
C GLY A 148 -17.76 -5.62 20.01
N GLY A 149 -17.47 -5.32 18.73
CA GLY A 149 -17.55 -6.28 17.63
C GLY A 149 -16.24 -7.03 17.39
N GLN A 150 -16.13 -7.65 16.22
CA GLN A 150 -14.95 -8.37 15.78
C GLN A 150 -13.70 -7.47 15.79
N MET A 151 -12.60 -7.95 16.35
CA MET A 151 -11.30 -7.28 16.25
C MET A 151 -10.49 -8.04 15.22
N GLU A 152 -9.91 -7.30 14.26
CA GLU A 152 -8.94 -7.87 13.35
C GLU A 152 -7.72 -8.31 14.15
N SER A 153 -7.22 -9.53 13.90
CA SER A 153 -5.98 -9.97 14.52
C SER A 153 -4.81 -9.25 13.88
N ASP A 154 -3.95 -8.62 14.69
CA ASP A 154 -2.60 -8.24 14.30
C ASP A 154 -1.79 -9.51 14.00
N ASN A 155 -1.98 -10.13 12.84
CA ASN A 155 -1.13 -11.22 12.39
C ASN A 155 0.08 -10.62 11.67
N PRO A 156 1.19 -10.48 12.40
CA PRO A 156 2.36 -11.23 12.04
C PRO A 156 2.61 -12.18 13.20
N LYS A 157 2.10 -13.42 13.13
CA LYS A 157 2.89 -14.48 13.76
C LYS A 157 4.26 -14.36 13.11
N PRO A 158 5.34 -14.10 13.86
CA PRO A 158 6.66 -14.44 13.36
C PRO A 158 6.53 -15.94 13.13
N THR A 159 6.46 -16.35 11.86
CA THR A 159 6.79 -17.73 11.59
C THR A 159 8.22 -17.79 12.05
N GLU A 160 8.49 -18.46 13.17
CA GLU A 160 9.84 -18.85 13.52
C GLU A 160 10.38 -19.53 12.27
N VAL A 161 11.19 -18.79 11.50
CA VAL A 161 11.87 -19.31 10.32
C VAL A 161 13.01 -20.16 10.88
N THR A 162 12.63 -21.27 11.47
CA THR A 162 13.48 -22.44 11.54
C THR A 162 13.53 -22.97 10.10
N ASP A 163 14.70 -22.79 9.49
CA ASP A 163 15.06 -23.14 8.12
C ASP A 163 14.36 -22.39 6.96
N VAL A 164 15.14 -21.47 6.38
CA VAL A 164 14.92 -20.75 5.10
C VAL A 164 14.78 -21.71 3.90
N SER A 165 14.96 -23.03 4.07
CA SER A 165 15.09 -23.98 2.96
C SER A 165 13.85 -24.83 2.65
N VAL A 166 12.78 -24.88 3.46
CA VAL A 166 11.72 -25.91 3.27
C VAL A 166 10.28 -25.40 3.08
N LYS A 167 9.94 -24.14 3.41
CA LYS A 167 8.56 -23.61 3.16
C LYS A 167 8.37 -22.82 1.86
N CYS A 168 9.44 -22.41 1.18
CA CYS A 168 9.35 -21.75 -0.14
C CYS A 168 8.92 -22.71 -1.28
N ALA A 169 8.92 -24.03 -1.08
CA ALA A 169 8.60 -24.98 -2.14
C ALA A 169 7.10 -25.07 -2.52
N LYS A 170 6.21 -24.28 -1.93
CA LYS A 170 4.74 -24.43 -2.10
C LYS A 170 3.99 -23.21 -2.63
N ASN A 171 4.60 -22.04 -2.80
CA ASN A 171 3.89 -20.92 -3.39
C ASN A 171 3.98 -21.02 -4.92
N PRO A 172 2.87 -21.18 -5.66
CA PRO A 172 2.89 -21.35 -7.12
C PRO A 172 3.37 -20.10 -7.87
N LEU A 173 3.47 -18.95 -7.19
CA LEU A 173 3.96 -17.71 -7.78
C LEU A 173 5.49 -17.58 -7.67
N LEU A 174 6.17 -18.41 -6.88
CA LEU A 174 7.63 -18.32 -6.73
C LEU A 174 8.39 -18.77 -7.99
N PRO A 175 9.57 -18.22 -8.26
CA PRO A 175 10.45 -18.69 -9.33
C PRO A 175 10.75 -20.19 -9.20
N GLY A 176 10.60 -20.96 -10.28
CA GLY A 176 10.85 -22.40 -10.33
C GLY A 176 9.76 -23.28 -9.69
N SER A 177 8.68 -22.69 -9.17
CA SER A 177 7.57 -23.45 -8.57
C SER A 177 6.61 -24.02 -9.64
N VAL A 178 5.87 -25.06 -9.27
CA VAL A 178 4.80 -25.63 -10.12
C VAL A 178 3.48 -24.93 -9.80
N ARG A 179 2.82 -24.40 -10.82
CA ARG A 179 1.51 -23.75 -10.71
C ARG A 179 0.37 -24.76 -10.64
N ALA A 180 -0.83 -24.29 -10.33
CA ALA A 180 -2.01 -25.15 -10.26
C ALA A 180 -2.35 -25.81 -11.61
N SER A 181 -2.01 -25.16 -12.72
CA SER A 181 -2.10 -25.74 -14.07
C SER A 181 -1.07 -26.83 -14.37
N GLY A 182 -0.10 -27.07 -13.48
CA GLY A 182 1.04 -27.97 -13.70
C GLY A 182 2.20 -27.33 -14.47
N LEU A 183 2.05 -26.08 -14.94
CA LEU A 183 3.11 -25.32 -15.58
C LEU A 183 4.17 -24.89 -14.55
N ILE A 184 5.43 -24.84 -14.98
CA ILE A 184 6.53 -24.37 -14.13
C ILE A 184 6.70 -22.87 -14.31
N THR A 185 6.64 -22.13 -13.21
CA THR A 185 6.97 -20.70 -13.18
C THR A 185 8.46 -20.54 -13.48
N PRO A 186 8.85 -19.76 -14.51
CA PRO A 186 10.26 -19.55 -14.86
C PRO A 186 11.08 -19.03 -13.67
N ASN A 187 12.40 -19.21 -13.71
CA ASN A 187 13.28 -18.64 -12.68
C ASN A 187 13.50 -17.12 -12.90
N TYR A 188 12.42 -16.35 -12.84
CA TYR A 188 12.40 -14.92 -13.11
C TYR A 188 13.15 -14.14 -12.02
N GLN A 189 13.79 -13.03 -12.41
CA GLN A 189 14.62 -12.21 -11.52
C GLN A 189 14.00 -10.84 -11.21
N SER A 190 12.87 -10.51 -11.84
CA SER A 190 12.17 -9.22 -11.72
C SER A 190 10.66 -9.43 -11.86
N VAL A 191 9.98 -8.63 -12.67
CA VAL A 191 8.54 -8.74 -12.92
C VAL A 191 8.26 -9.93 -13.83
N TYR A 192 7.20 -10.70 -13.53
CA TYR A 192 6.76 -11.82 -14.34
C TYR A 192 5.25 -11.86 -14.51
N THR A 193 4.79 -11.86 -15.77
CA THR A 193 3.36 -11.86 -16.14
C THR A 193 2.99 -13.15 -16.83
N PHE A 194 1.86 -13.73 -16.44
CA PHE A 194 1.31 -14.94 -17.06
C PHE A 194 -0.22 -14.95 -17.05
N HIS A 195 -0.83 -15.83 -17.85
CA HIS A 195 -2.29 -16.04 -17.83
C HIS A 195 -2.72 -16.73 -16.54
N ASN A 196 -3.76 -16.21 -15.89
CA ASN A 196 -4.29 -16.79 -14.68
C ASN A 196 -4.77 -18.23 -14.95
N ASP A 197 -4.38 -19.18 -14.10
CA ASP A 197 -4.78 -20.58 -14.23
C ASP A 197 -6.29 -20.78 -13.94
N PHE A 198 -6.93 -19.82 -13.24
CA PHE A 198 -8.36 -19.80 -12.92
C PHE A 198 -8.99 -18.46 -13.35
N PRO A 199 -9.16 -18.22 -14.66
CA PRO A 199 -9.68 -16.95 -15.16
C PRO A 199 -11.16 -16.76 -14.79
N ALA A 200 -11.54 -15.53 -14.43
CA ALA A 200 -12.93 -15.18 -14.16
C ALA A 200 -13.76 -14.91 -15.43
N LEU A 201 -13.08 -14.66 -16.55
CA LEU A 201 -13.67 -14.37 -17.85
C LEU A 201 -13.42 -15.53 -18.81
N VAL A 202 -14.35 -15.73 -19.74
CA VAL A 202 -14.23 -16.79 -20.75
C VAL A 202 -13.30 -16.32 -21.88
N ASP A 203 -12.34 -17.17 -22.25
CA ASP A 203 -11.50 -16.90 -23.41
C ASP A 203 -12.33 -16.91 -24.70
N VAL A 204 -12.24 -15.82 -25.45
CA VAL A 204 -12.91 -15.61 -26.74
C VAL A 204 -12.50 -16.66 -27.79
N ASN A 205 -11.31 -17.25 -27.67
CA ASN A 205 -10.83 -18.26 -28.60
C ASN A 205 -11.26 -19.69 -28.25
N CYS A 206 -11.86 -19.90 -27.08
CA CYS A 206 -12.35 -21.20 -26.68
C CYS A 206 -13.67 -21.46 -27.42
N GLU A 207 -13.71 -22.50 -28.26
CA GLU A 207 -14.90 -22.96 -28.99
C GLU A 207 -15.92 -23.58 -28.01
N CYS A 208 -16.44 -22.79 -27.08
CA CYS A 208 -17.66 -23.15 -26.37
C CYS A 208 -18.85 -22.73 -27.25
N GLU A 209 -19.80 -23.65 -27.41
CA GLU A 209 -20.89 -23.62 -28.39
C GLU A 209 -21.47 -22.21 -28.61
N SER A 210 -21.60 -21.88 -29.89
CA SER A 210 -22.16 -20.65 -30.43
C SER A 210 -23.56 -20.35 -29.88
N VAL A 211 -23.63 -19.74 -28.71
CA VAL A 211 -24.71 -18.80 -28.44
C VAL A 211 -24.42 -17.64 -29.38
N SER A 212 -25.35 -17.29 -30.28
CA SER A 212 -25.18 -16.18 -31.21
C SER A 212 -25.00 -14.87 -30.43
N LEU A 213 -23.76 -14.49 -30.14
CA LEU A 213 -23.38 -13.38 -29.27
C LEU A 213 -23.47 -12.04 -30.00
N THR A 214 -24.69 -11.56 -30.27
CA THR A 214 -24.89 -10.14 -30.57
C THR A 214 -24.84 -9.34 -29.27
N SER A 215 -23.83 -8.49 -29.18
CA SER A 215 -23.20 -7.98 -27.96
C SER A 215 -23.91 -6.84 -27.22
N PHE A 216 -25.24 -6.70 -27.24
CA PHE A 216 -25.81 -5.47 -26.64
C PHE A 216 -27.09 -5.56 -25.82
N ARG A 217 -27.87 -6.64 -25.86
CA ARG A 217 -29.01 -6.82 -24.95
C ARG A 217 -29.22 -8.31 -24.69
N SER A 218 -29.78 -8.60 -23.54
CA SER A 218 -30.13 -9.92 -23.05
C SER A 218 -30.55 -10.90 -24.14
N VAL A 219 -30.01 -12.12 -24.08
CA VAL A 219 -30.47 -13.23 -24.93
C VAL A 219 -31.95 -13.57 -24.63
N GLU A 220 -32.49 -13.11 -23.50
CA GLU A 220 -33.90 -13.19 -23.16
C GLU A 220 -34.60 -11.83 -23.26
N GLU A 221 -35.76 -11.80 -23.92
CA GLU A 221 -36.59 -10.62 -24.19
C GLU A 221 -37.19 -9.96 -22.93
N ASN A 222 -36.86 -10.45 -21.73
CA ASN A 222 -37.45 -9.99 -20.47
C ASN A 222 -36.69 -8.78 -19.88
N PRO A 223 -37.33 -7.60 -19.74
CA PRO A 223 -36.69 -6.40 -19.21
C PRO A 223 -36.26 -6.50 -17.74
N LEU A 224 -36.72 -7.51 -16.99
CA LEU A 224 -36.33 -7.75 -15.60
C LEU A 224 -35.17 -8.76 -15.47
N PHE A 225 -34.90 -9.56 -16.49
CA PHE A 225 -33.90 -10.63 -16.45
C PHE A 225 -32.93 -10.50 -17.61
N ALA A 226 -31.96 -9.60 -17.46
CA ALA A 226 -30.92 -9.38 -18.46
C ALA A 226 -29.62 -10.12 -18.10
N CYS A 227 -29.08 -10.86 -19.06
CA CYS A 227 -27.77 -11.52 -18.96
C CYS A 227 -26.99 -11.39 -20.27
N ALA A 228 -25.67 -11.34 -20.17
CA ALA A 228 -24.75 -11.30 -21.30
C ALA A 228 -23.48 -12.09 -20.97
N PRO A 229 -22.79 -12.66 -21.97
CA PRO A 229 -21.51 -13.34 -21.73
C PRO A 229 -20.45 -12.34 -21.22
N ALA A 230 -19.55 -12.82 -20.37
CA ALA A 230 -18.39 -12.08 -19.90
C ALA A 230 -17.12 -12.72 -20.49
N GLN A 231 -16.51 -12.02 -21.46
CA GLN A 231 -15.34 -12.50 -22.19
C GLN A 231 -14.15 -11.59 -21.94
N GLY A 232 -12.96 -12.19 -21.82
CA GLY A 232 -11.75 -11.45 -21.49
C GLY A 232 -10.57 -12.33 -21.16
N ASP A 233 -9.40 -11.70 -21.09
CA ASP A 233 -8.17 -12.34 -20.65
C ASP A 233 -7.92 -11.93 -19.18
N CYS A 234 -7.57 -12.91 -18.32
CA CYS A 234 -7.16 -12.66 -16.95
C CYS A 234 -5.66 -12.94 -16.81
N LEU A 235 -4.89 -11.96 -16.34
CA LEU A 235 -3.45 -12.09 -16.14
C LEU A 235 -3.12 -12.01 -14.64
N VAL A 236 -1.96 -12.54 -14.29
CA VAL A 236 -1.31 -12.35 -12.98
C VAL A 236 0.08 -11.79 -13.25
N THR A 237 0.43 -10.71 -12.55
CA THR A 237 1.74 -10.05 -12.67
C THR A 237 2.44 -10.07 -11.31
N CYS A 238 3.44 -10.92 -11.15
CA CYS A 238 4.31 -10.96 -9.97
C CYS A 238 5.30 -9.78 -10.02
N PHE A 239 5.41 -9.01 -8.93
CA PHE A 239 6.25 -7.82 -8.89
C PHE A 239 7.73 -8.12 -8.67
N HIS A 240 8.05 -9.17 -7.91
CA HIS A 240 9.41 -9.46 -7.48
C HIS A 240 9.56 -10.95 -7.10
N PRO A 241 10.73 -11.60 -7.25
CA PRO A 241 10.93 -13.01 -6.90
C PRO A 241 10.84 -13.32 -5.39
N ASP A 242 11.20 -12.37 -4.54
CA ASP A 242 11.08 -12.48 -3.07
C ASP A 242 9.65 -12.23 -2.59
N SER A 243 9.06 -13.24 -1.93
CA SER A 243 7.70 -13.18 -1.37
C SER A 243 7.55 -12.28 -0.15
N ASN A 244 8.66 -11.87 0.48
CA ASN A 244 8.63 -10.98 1.64
C ASN A 244 8.68 -9.50 1.27
N LYS A 245 8.96 -9.16 -0.01
CA LYS A 245 8.88 -7.78 -0.49
C LYS A 245 7.44 -7.41 -0.79
N THR A 246 7.12 -6.15 -0.53
CA THR A 246 5.88 -5.49 -0.97
C THR A 246 6.27 -4.25 -1.76
N LEU A 247 5.35 -3.65 -2.54
CA LEU A 247 5.66 -2.42 -3.29
C LEU A 247 6.31 -1.33 -2.42
N ALA A 248 5.87 -1.19 -1.17
CA ALA A 248 6.43 -0.23 -0.21
C ALA A 248 7.85 -0.54 0.29
N LEU A 249 8.33 -1.78 0.12
CA LEU A 249 9.67 -2.24 0.50
C LEU A 249 10.59 -2.46 -0.71
N MET A 250 10.07 -2.26 -1.92
CA MET A 250 10.84 -2.38 -3.16
C MET A 250 11.65 -1.10 -3.40
N GLU A 251 12.81 -1.26 -4.04
CA GLU A 251 13.60 -0.12 -4.48
C GLU A 251 12.92 0.57 -5.66
N GLN A 252 13.17 1.87 -5.84
CA GLN A 252 12.56 2.65 -6.92
C GLN A 252 12.77 2.03 -8.31
N ARG A 253 13.94 1.44 -8.58
CA ARG A 253 14.22 0.73 -9.85
C ARG A 253 13.36 -0.52 -10.05
N GLU A 254 13.00 -1.20 -8.96
CA GLU A 254 12.15 -2.38 -8.99
C GLU A 254 10.70 -1.98 -9.25
N ILE A 255 10.23 -0.90 -8.59
CA ILE A 255 8.90 -0.31 -8.84
C ILE A 255 8.77 0.18 -10.29
N LEU A 256 9.82 0.82 -10.82
CA LEU A 256 9.85 1.24 -12.22
C LEU A 256 9.67 0.06 -13.18
N SER A 257 10.22 -1.11 -12.84
CA SER A 257 10.05 -2.32 -13.65
C SER A 257 8.60 -2.79 -13.66
N VAL A 258 7.89 -2.68 -12.53
CA VAL A 258 6.44 -2.98 -12.43
C VAL A 258 5.62 -2.04 -13.30
N ILE A 259 5.86 -0.73 -13.19
CA ILE A 259 5.15 0.29 -13.99
C ILE A 259 5.43 0.08 -15.49
N THR A 260 6.67 -0.24 -15.85
CA THR A 260 7.05 -0.53 -17.24
C THR A 260 6.27 -1.72 -17.79
N GLU A 261 6.07 -2.76 -16.98
CA GLU A 261 5.26 -3.92 -17.39
C GLU A 261 3.79 -3.57 -17.55
N TRP A 262 3.21 -2.75 -16.65
CA TRP A 262 1.84 -2.25 -16.80
C TRP A 262 1.65 -1.45 -18.10
N CYS A 263 2.60 -0.57 -18.44
CA CYS A 263 2.59 0.15 -19.70
C CYS A 263 2.65 -0.82 -20.89
N ARG A 264 3.55 -1.81 -20.86
CA ARG A 264 3.71 -2.81 -21.93
C ARG A 264 2.44 -3.63 -22.14
N ILE A 265 1.79 -4.09 -21.06
CA ILE A 265 0.52 -4.83 -21.11
C ILE A 265 -0.58 -3.95 -21.70
N THR A 266 -0.71 -2.72 -21.19
CA THR A 266 -1.72 -1.76 -21.66
C THR A 266 -1.57 -1.49 -23.15
N GLU A 267 -0.35 -1.22 -23.63
CA GLU A 267 -0.08 -1.01 -25.05
C GLU A 267 -0.38 -2.25 -25.90
N LYS A 268 -0.03 -3.45 -25.42
CA LYS A 268 -0.32 -4.71 -26.11
C LYS A 268 -1.82 -4.84 -26.36
N TYR A 269 -2.64 -4.73 -25.32
CA TYR A 269 -4.09 -4.88 -25.44
C TYR A 269 -4.76 -3.73 -26.19
N PHE A 270 -4.26 -2.50 -26.02
CA PHE A 270 -4.72 -1.35 -26.80
C PHE A 270 -4.55 -1.57 -28.31
N LYS A 271 -3.40 -2.13 -28.74
CA LYS A 271 -3.13 -2.46 -30.15
C LYS A 271 -4.01 -3.61 -30.67
N MET A 272 -4.36 -4.57 -29.81
CA MET A 272 -5.24 -5.69 -30.20
C MET A 272 -6.67 -5.24 -30.53
N LYS A 273 -7.15 -4.13 -29.93
CA LYS A 273 -8.52 -3.58 -30.13
C LYS A 273 -9.65 -4.61 -29.92
N LYS A 274 -9.40 -5.66 -29.13
CA LYS A 274 -10.33 -6.76 -28.86
C LYS A 274 -11.24 -6.46 -27.66
N PHE A 275 -10.77 -5.67 -26.70
CA PHE A 275 -11.46 -5.40 -25.45
C PHE A 275 -11.77 -3.91 -25.31
N GLN A 276 -12.91 -3.59 -24.69
CA GLN A 276 -13.34 -2.22 -24.44
C GLN A 276 -12.68 -1.62 -23.20
N TRP A 277 -12.30 -2.46 -22.25
CA TRP A 277 -11.74 -2.05 -20.96
C TRP A 277 -10.57 -2.95 -20.58
N LEU A 278 -9.55 -2.35 -19.97
CA LEU A 278 -8.44 -3.05 -19.33
C LEU A 278 -8.34 -2.52 -17.91
N GLN A 279 -8.44 -3.43 -16.94
CA GLN A 279 -8.38 -3.10 -15.52
C GLN A 279 -7.14 -3.74 -14.90
N ILE A 280 -6.19 -2.91 -14.45
CA ILE A 280 -5.09 -3.35 -13.59
C ILE A 280 -5.51 -3.08 -12.15
N PHE A 281 -5.34 -4.05 -11.26
CA PHE A 281 -5.64 -3.87 -9.83
C PHE A 281 -4.83 -4.81 -8.93
N GLU A 282 -4.59 -4.37 -7.70
CA GLU A 282 -3.91 -5.16 -6.66
C GLU A 282 -4.86 -5.37 -5.47
N ASN A 283 -5.03 -6.63 -5.04
CA ASN A 283 -5.68 -6.96 -3.79
C ASN A 283 -4.61 -7.37 -2.76
N ARG A 284 -4.35 -6.50 -1.78
CA ARG A 284 -3.28 -6.71 -0.79
C ARG A 284 -3.81 -6.96 0.62
N GLY A 285 -3.47 -8.14 1.13
CA GLY A 285 -3.75 -8.55 2.51
C GLY A 285 -5.04 -9.37 2.65
N ALA A 286 -5.10 -10.15 3.72
CA ALA A 286 -6.22 -11.08 3.95
C ALA A 286 -7.57 -10.33 4.10
N ALA A 287 -7.56 -9.13 4.70
CA ALA A 287 -8.75 -8.32 4.92
C ALA A 287 -9.46 -7.88 3.62
N VAL A 288 -8.74 -7.82 2.49
CA VAL A 288 -9.31 -7.49 1.17
C VAL A 288 -9.39 -8.71 0.25
N GLY A 289 -9.32 -9.92 0.81
CA GLY A 289 -9.52 -11.16 0.07
C GLY A 289 -8.30 -11.70 -0.68
N SER A 290 -7.08 -11.23 -0.37
CA SER A 290 -5.86 -11.77 -0.96
C SER A 290 -5.56 -13.17 -0.41
N SER A 291 -5.54 -14.19 -1.28
CA SER A 291 -5.32 -15.60 -0.91
C SER A 291 -3.85 -16.03 -0.99
N ASN A 292 -2.97 -15.21 -1.57
CA ASN A 292 -1.55 -15.49 -1.75
C ASN A 292 -0.72 -14.29 -1.29
N THR A 293 0.31 -14.56 -0.47
CA THR A 293 1.16 -13.52 0.14
C THR A 293 2.27 -13.01 -0.76
N HIS A 294 2.51 -13.64 -1.92
CA HIS A 294 3.52 -13.19 -2.87
C HIS A 294 3.11 -11.84 -3.50
N PRO A 295 4.03 -10.88 -3.72
CA PRO A 295 3.68 -9.57 -4.26
C PRO A 295 3.24 -9.67 -5.73
N HIS A 296 1.98 -9.38 -6.03
CA HIS A 296 1.42 -9.45 -7.37
C HIS A 296 0.22 -8.53 -7.56
N CYS A 297 -0.09 -8.22 -8.82
CA CYS A 297 -1.39 -7.68 -9.24
C CYS A 297 -2.04 -8.58 -10.28
N GLN A 298 -3.22 -8.17 -10.76
CA GLN A 298 -3.92 -8.75 -11.89
C GLN A 298 -4.16 -7.66 -12.95
#